data_AF-A0A1V1TC00-F1
#
_entry.id   AF-A0A1V1TC00-F1
#
_cell.length_a   1.000
_cell.length_b   1.000
_cell.length_c   1.000
_cell.angle_alpha   90.00
_cell.angle_beta   90.00
_cell.angle_gamma   90.00
#
_symmetry.space_group_name_H-M   'P 1'
#
loop_
_entity.id
_entity.type
_entity.pdbx_description
1 polymer ?
#
loop_
_entity_poly.entity_id
_entity_poly.type
_entity_poly.pdbx_seq_one_letter_code
_entity_poly.pdbx_strand_id
1 'polypeptide(L)' 'MRLINVATRAIHEFSGDRIPLYAILSHTWGEDEDQITFQYMHDLDENVKAKPGFKEIDGVC' A
#
# COMPACT_ATOMS: atom_id res chain seq x y z
N MET A 1 -4.14 11.75 -6.43
CA MET A 1 -3.44 11.06 -5.32
C MET A 1 -4.04 9.68 -5.13
N ARG A 2 -3.24 8.68 -4.76
CA ARG A 2 -3.72 7.31 -4.54
C ARG A 2 -3.48 6.93 -3.09
N LEU A 3 -4.49 6.41 -2.41
CA LEU A 3 -4.39 5.92 -1.04
C LEU A 3 -4.82 4.46 -0.99
N ILE A 4 -4.17 3.69 -0.12
CA ILE A 4 -4.55 2.30 0.16
C ILE A 4 -5.51 2.31 1.34
N ASN A 5 -6.65 1.65 1.20
CA ASN A 5 -7.54 1.39 2.32
C ASN A 5 -7.00 0.19 3.12
N VAL A 6 -6.70 0.37 4.40
CA VAL A 6 -6.12 -0.69 5.24
C VAL A 6 -7.09 -1.82 5.56
N ALA A 7 -8.40 -1.59 5.53
CA ALA A 7 -9.38 -2.66 5.77
C ALA A 7 -9.60 -3.51 4.52
N THR A 8 -9.62 -2.89 3.34
CA THR A 8 -9.97 -3.59 2.08
C THR A 8 -8.77 -3.90 1.20
N ARG A 9 -7.59 -3.34 1.50
CA ARG A 9 -6.38 -3.35 0.66
C ARG A 9 -6.59 -2.77 -0.75
N ALA A 10 -7.71 -2.08 -0.98
CA ALA A 10 -8.01 -1.47 -2.27
C ALA A 10 -7.31 -0.12 -2.42
N ILE A 11 -6.83 0.17 -3.62
CA ILE A 11 -6.36 1.51 -3.96
C ILE A 11 -7.55 2.37 -4.36
N HIS A 12 -7.66 3.54 -3.73
CA HIS A 12 -8.60 4.58 -4.09
C HIS A 12 -7.86 5.78 -4.68
N GLU A 13 -8.32 6.22 -5.85
CA GLU A 13 -7.81 7.43 -6.49
C GLU A 13 -8.68 8.64 -6.11
N PHE A 14 -8.02 9.69 -5.65
CA PHE A 14 -8.61 10.96 -5.25
C PHE A 14 -8.06 12.08 -6.15
N SER A 15 -8.95 12.97 -6.59
CA SER A 15 -8.62 14.09 -7.46
C SER A 15 -9.21 15.41 -6.94
N GLY A 16 -8.49 16.52 -7.17
CA GLY A 16 -8.88 17.86 -6.73
C GLY A 16 -9.11 17.94 -5.22
N ASP A 17 -10.17 18.65 -4.83
CA ASP A 17 -10.51 18.92 -3.41
C ASP A 17 -11.09 17.72 -2.65
N ARG A 18 -11.16 16.53 -3.28
CA ARG A 18 -11.69 15.30 -2.66
C ARG A 18 -10.65 14.50 -1.90
N ILE A 19 -9.41 14.98 -1.81
CA ILE A 19 -8.34 14.29 -1.09
C ILE A 19 -8.57 14.46 0.42
N PRO A 20 -8.78 13.37 1.18
CA PRO A 20 -8.95 13.47 2.63
C PRO A 20 -7.64 13.85 3.30
N LEU A 21 -7.69 14.31 4.55
CA LEU A 21 -6.49 14.46 5.37
C LEU A 21 -5.82 13.09 5.55
N TYR A 22 -4.50 13.06 5.41
CA TYR A 22 -3.70 11.84 5.47
C TYR A 22 -2.33 12.13 6.06
N ALA A 23 -1.69 11.11 6.63
CA ALA A 23 -0.29 11.12 6.98
C ALA A 23 0.43 10.05 6.16
N ILE A 24 1.62 10.37 5.66
CA ILE A 24 2.49 9.38 5.02
C ILE A 24 3.40 8.80 6.09
N LEU A 25 3.37 7.49 6.24
CA LEU A 25 4.36 6.74 7.01
C LEU A 25 5.28 6.07 5.98
N SER A 26 6.53 6.50 5.94
CA SER A 26 7.57 5.89 5.12
C SER A 26 8.56 5.21 6.06
N HIS A 27 8.39 3.89 6.22
CA HIS A 27 9.35 3.05 6.91
C HIS A 27 9.75 1.96 5.92
N THR A 28 11.05 1.74 5.75
CA THR A 28 11.55 0.69 4.85
C THR A 28 11.76 -0.58 5.66
N TRP A 29 10.86 -1.57 5.56
CA TRP A 29 11.15 -2.91 6.07
C TRP A 29 11.75 -3.75 4.95
N GLY A 30 13.05 -4.07 5.08
CA GLY A 30 13.75 -4.94 4.14
C GLY A 30 14.45 -4.20 3.00
N GLU A 31 14.81 -4.94 1.95
CA GLU A 31 15.51 -4.42 0.77
C GLU A 31 14.51 -3.87 -0.27
N ASP A 32 14.99 -3.13 -1.27
CA ASP A 32 14.11 -2.53 -2.30
C ASP A 32 13.23 -3.56 -3.02
N GLU A 33 13.70 -4.80 -3.13
CA GLU A 33 12.97 -5.92 -3.71
C GLU A 33 11.80 -6.43 -2.85
N ASP A 34 11.78 -6.10 -1.56
CA ASP A 34 10.70 -6.44 -0.64
C ASP A 34 9.55 -5.42 -0.65
N GLN A 35 9.78 -4.24 -1.22
CA GLN A 35 8.78 -3.17 -1.29
C GLN A 35 7.62 -3.53 -2.23
N ILE A 36 6.41 -3.11 -1.85
CA ILE A 36 5.21 -3.27 -2.68
C ILE A 36 5.04 -2.07 -3.59
N THR A 37 5.24 -2.29 -4.88
CA THR A 37 4.95 -1.31 -5.91
C THR A 37 3.45 -1.23 -6.24
N PHE A 38 3.04 -0.11 -6.85
CA PHE A 38 1.68 0.07 -7.36
C PHE A 38 1.25 -1.03 -8.35
N GLN A 39 2.19 -1.56 -9.14
CA GLN A 39 1.90 -2.58 -10.15
C GLN A 39 1.42 -3.89 -9.49
N TYR A 40 2.05 -4.28 -8.38
CA TYR A 40 1.68 -5.47 -7.61
C TYR A 40 0.28 -5.37 -7.01
N MET A 41 -0.19 -4.16 -6.72
CA MET A 41 -1.54 -3.96 -6.19
C MET A 41 -2.65 -4.16 -7.22
N HIS A 42 -2.32 -4.15 -8.52
CA HIS A 42 -3.28 -4.49 -9.57
C HIS A 42 -3.46 -6.00 -9.77
N ASP A 43 -2.45 -6.80 -9.41
CA ASP A 43 -2.45 -8.25 -9.55
C ASP A 43 -1.97 -8.88 -8.24
N LEU A 44 -2.86 -8.86 -7.24
CA LEU A 44 -2.59 -9.37 -5.89
C LEU A 44 -2.60 -10.90 -5.87
N ASP A 45 -1.54 -11.51 -6.40
CA ASP A 45 -1.29 -12.93 -6.28
C ASP A 45 -0.74 -13.31 -4.89
N GLU A 46 -0.68 -14.61 -4.60
CA GLU A 46 -0.22 -15.13 -3.30
C GLU A 46 1.27 -14.83 -3.02
N ASN A 47 2.11 -14.71 -4.05
CA ASN A 47 3.52 -14.33 -3.88
C ASN A 47 3.64 -12.86 -3.48
N VAL A 48 2.81 -11.98 -4.04
CA VAL A 48 2.77 -10.56 -3.64
C VAL A 48 2.36 -10.42 -2.18
N LYS A 49 1.33 -11.15 -1.74
CA LYS A 49 0.89 -11.14 -0.34
C LYS A 49 1.92 -11.70 0.63
N ALA A 50 2.78 -12.60 0.15
CA ALA A 50 3.86 -13.19 0.95
C ALA A 50 5.06 -12.25 1.13
N LYS A 51 5.20 -11.18 0.33
CA LYS A 51 6.32 -10.24 0.44
C LYS A 51 6.34 -9.52 1.79
N PRO A 52 7.52 -9.26 2.38
CA PRO A 52 7.64 -8.54 3.64
C PRO A 52 6.96 -7.17 3.63
N GLY A 53 7.10 -6.41 2.54
CA GLY A 53 6.46 -5.10 2.40
C GLY A 53 4.93 -5.15 2.42
N PHE A 54 4.30 -6.28 2.08
CA PHE A 54 2.84 -6.39 2.15
C PHE A 54 2.34 -6.44 3.61
N LYS A 55 3.15 -7.03 4.51
CA LYS A 55 2.84 -7.06 5.95
C LYS A 55 2.91 -5.68 6.59
N GLU A 56 3.62 -4.73 6.00
CA GLU A 56 3.60 -3.34 6.48
C GLU A 56 2.17 -2.78 6.45
N ILE A 57 1.40 -3.09 5.40
CA ILE A 57 0.01 -2.64 5.27
C ILE A 57 -0.87 -3.21 6.40
N ASP A 58 -0.55 -4.41 6.90
CA ASP A 58 -1.21 -5.00 8.07
C ASP A 58 -0.81 -4.31 9.39
N GLY A 59 0.42 -3.78 9.47
CA GLY A 59 0.96 -3.13 10.67
C GLY A 59 0.54 -1.68 10.90
N VAL A 60 -0.18 -1.05 9.96
CA VAL A 60 -0.61 0.36 10.06
C VAL A 60 -2.00 0.55 10.69
N CYS A 61 -2.58 -0.51 11.29
CA CYS A 61 -3.88 -0.51 11.97
C CYS A 61 -3.76 -0.30 13.48
#